data_AF-A0A1I0P304-F1
#
_entry.id   AF-A0A1I0P304-F1
#
_cell.length_a   1.000
_cell.length_b   1.000
_cell.length_c   1.000
_cell.angle_alpha   90.00
_cell.angle_beta   90.00
_cell.angle_gamma   90.00
#
_symmetry.space_group_name_H-M   'P 1'
#
loop_
_entity.id
_entity.type
_entity.pdbx_description
1 polymer ?
#
loop_
_entity_poly.entity_id
_entity_poly.type
_entity_poly.pdbx_seq_one_letter_code
_entity_poly.pdbx_strand_id
1 'polypeptide(L)'
;MNKRILRTAYLQILEEFKDKDIIKIITGIRRCGKSTLMEIFQDYLRENGVDEKHNISINFEDYNYVDLLEPKVLHTYVQESNTFEKCVLTLIRK
;
A
#
# COMPACT_ATOMS: atom_id res chain seq x y z
N MET A 1 -20.50 5.15 11.54
CA MET A 1 -19.60 5.17 10.35
C MET A 1 -18.53 6.21 10.58
N ASN A 2 -17.25 5.82 10.65
CA ASN A 2 -16.15 6.79 10.76
C ASN A 2 -16.02 7.55 9.43
N LYS A 3 -16.29 8.86 9.45
CA LYS A 3 -16.16 9.72 8.28
C LYS A 3 -14.67 9.91 7.96
N ARG A 4 -14.14 9.17 6.99
CA ARG A 4 -12.79 9.38 6.43
C ARG A 4 -12.84 10.62 5.52
N ILE A 5 -11.90 11.55 5.72
CA ILE A 5 -11.80 12.75 4.88
C ILE A 5 -11.01 12.39 3.62
N LEU A 6 -11.62 12.60 2.45
CA LEU A 6 -10.99 12.33 1.17
C LEU A 6 -9.85 13.33 0.93
N ARG A 7 -8.65 12.82 0.63
CA ARG A 7 -7.46 13.62 0.37
C ARG A 7 -7.18 13.69 -1.14
N THR A 8 -8.07 14.35 -1.88
CA THR A 8 -8.12 14.36 -3.36
C THR A 8 -6.77 14.66 -4.00
N ALA A 9 -6.04 15.68 -3.53
CA ALA A 9 -4.73 16.04 -4.09
C ALA A 9 -3.69 14.90 -3.98
N TYR A 10 -3.66 14.19 -2.85
CA TYR A 10 -2.73 13.07 -2.66
C TYR A 10 -3.16 11.83 -3.45
N LEU A 11 -4.47 11.60 -3.57
CA LEU A 11 -5.00 10.50 -4.37
C LEU A 11 -4.70 10.70 -5.86
N GLN A 12 -4.85 11.93 -6.38
CA GLN A 12 -4.52 12.25 -7.77
C GLN A 12 -3.05 11.95 -8.09
N ILE A 13 -2.13 12.32 -7.18
CA ILE A 13 -0.71 11.97 -7.34
C ILE A 13 -0.55 10.45 -7.42
N LEU A 14 -1.15 9.69 -6.49
CA LEU A 14 -1.04 8.23 -6.49
C LEU A 14 -1.66 7.59 -7.74
N GLU A 15 -2.75 8.15 -8.24
CA GLU A 15 -3.43 7.74 -9.47
C GLU A 15 -2.54 7.93 -10.71
N GLU A 16 -1.87 9.08 -10.84
CA GLU A 16 -0.94 9.37 -11.96
C GLU A 16 0.24 8.39 -12.05
N PHE A 17 0.56 7.71 -10.95
CA PHE A 17 1.65 6.73 -10.88
C PHE A 17 1.15 5.28 -10.78
N LYS A 18 -0.17 5.03 -10.80
CA LYS A 18 -0.73 3.69 -10.54
C LYS A 18 -0.30 2.63 -11.55
N ASP A 19 -0.23 2.99 -12.84
CA ASP A 19 0.14 2.07 -13.94
C ASP A 19 1.62 2.17 -14.34
N LYS A 20 2.43 2.88 -13.54
CA LYS A 20 3.88 2.98 -13.75
C LYS A 20 4.59 1.94 -12.89
N ASP A 21 5.53 1.21 -13.50
CA ASP A 21 6.40 0.26 -12.82
C ASP A 21 7.51 0.99 -12.04
N ILE A 22 7.09 1.66 -10.98
CA ILE A 22 7.95 2.40 -10.05
C ILE A 22 7.55 2.10 -8.62
N ILE A 23 8.53 2.10 -7.72
CA ILE A 23 8.31 1.98 -6.28
C ILE A 23 7.86 3.35 -5.74
N LYS A 24 6.69 3.40 -5.11
CA LYS A 24 6.16 4.61 -4.47
C LYS A 24 6.45 4.55 -2.97
N ILE A 25 7.24 5.49 -2.45
CA ILE A 25 7.56 5.58 -1.02
C ILE A 25 6.84 6.78 -0.42
N ILE A 26 5.92 6.53 0.51
CA ILE A 26 5.23 7.59 1.27
C ILE A 26 5.90 7.74 2.63
N THR A 27 6.58 8.86 2.83
CA THR A 27 7.21 9.20 4.12
C THR A 27 6.40 10.27 4.86
N GLY A 28 6.69 10.47 6.14
CA GLY A 28 6.07 11.54 6.94
C GLY A 28 6.06 11.23 8.42
N ILE A 29 5.72 12.23 9.23
CA ILE A 29 5.74 12.15 10.70
C ILE A 29 4.69 11.13 11.20
N ARG A 30 4.95 10.52 12.35
CA ARG A 30 3.99 9.68 13.08
C ARG A 30 2.64 10.40 13.24
N ARG A 31 1.54 9.67 13.04
CA ARG A 31 0.14 10.18 13.12
C ARG A 31 -0.29 11.20 12.04
N CYS A 32 0.47 11.44 10.96
CA CYS A 32 0.00 12.31 9.86
C CYS A 32 -1.07 11.67 8.95
N GLY A 33 -1.47 10.41 9.24
CA GLY A 33 -2.56 9.72 8.53
C GLY A 33 -2.13 8.95 7.28
N LYS A 34 -0.86 8.52 7.17
CA LYS A 34 -0.36 7.72 6.03
C LYS A 34 -1.16 6.42 5.84
N SER A 35 -1.37 5.66 6.91
CA SER A 35 -2.15 4.41 6.87
C SER A 35 -3.56 4.68 6.36
N THR A 36 -4.21 5.74 6.86
CA THR A 36 -5.54 6.14 6.38
C THR A 36 -5.55 6.59 4.92
N LEU A 37 -4.51 7.30 4.45
CA LEU A 37 -4.38 7.65 3.03
C LEU A 37 -4.26 6.39 2.15
N MET A 38 -3.49 5.40 2.60
CA MET A 38 -3.33 4.15 1.87
C MET A 38 -4.62 3.32 1.88
N GLU A 39 -5.33 3.22 3.00
CA GLU A 39 -6.66 2.60 3.06
C GLU A 39 -7.64 3.26 2.06
N ILE A 40 -7.68 4.60 2.01
CA ILE A 40 -8.52 5.32 1.04
C ILE A 40 -8.08 5.03 -0.40
N PHE A 41 -6.78 4.94 -0.66
CA PHE A 41 -6.29 4.62 -2.00
C PHE A 41 -6.62 3.19 -2.42
N GLN A 42 -6.55 2.23 -1.49
CA GLN A 42 -6.97 0.85 -1.73
C GLN A 42 -8.47 0.75 -2.03
N ASP A 43 -9.31 1.48 -1.28
CA ASP A 43 -10.75 1.58 -1.53
C ASP A 43 -11.01 2.18 -2.93
N TYR A 44 -10.29 3.24 -3.29
CA TYR A 44 -10.35 3.84 -4.63
C TYR A 44 -9.94 2.85 -5.73
N LEU A 45 -8.86 2.08 -5.56
CA LEU A 45 -8.43 1.08 -6.55
C LEU A 45 -9.49 -0.01 -6.75
N ARG A 46 -10.11 -0.48 -5.66
CA ARG A 46 -11.20 -1.46 -5.69
C ARG A 46 -12.41 -0.92 -6.45
N GLU A 47 -12.82 0.32 -6.18
CA GLU A 47 -13.92 1.00 -6.88
C GLU A 47 -13.64 1.18 -8.38
N ASN A 48 -12.37 1.30 -8.76
CA ASN A 48 -11.91 1.41 -10.15
C ASN A 48 -11.57 0.06 -10.81
N GLY A 49 -12.01 -1.05 -10.23
CA GLY A 49 -11.93 -2.38 -10.84
C GLY A 49 -10.59 -3.10 -10.70
N VAL A 50 -9.71 -2.65 -9.79
CA VAL A 50 -8.49 -3.39 -9.45
C VAL A 50 -8.84 -4.53 -8.49
N ASP A 51 -8.48 -5.76 -8.88
CA ASP A 51 -8.66 -6.94 -8.02
C ASP A 51 -7.88 -6.79 -6.71
N GLU A 52 -8.48 -7.15 -5.58
CA GLU A 52 -7.85 -7.14 -4.26
C GLU A 52 -6.59 -8.00 -4.20
N LYS A 53 -6.52 -9.05 -5.03
CA LYS A 53 -5.32 -9.90 -5.17
C LYS A 53 -4.09 -9.12 -5.64
N HIS A 54 -4.30 -7.95 -6.26
CA HIS A 54 -3.20 -7.08 -6.68
C HIS A 54 -2.74 -6.10 -5.58
N ASN A 55 -3.39 -6.10 -4.42
CA ASN A 55 -3.08 -5.18 -3.34
C ASN A 55 -2.50 -5.93 -2.12
N ILE A 56 -1.19 -5.78 -1.92
CA ILE A 56 -0.48 -6.36 -0.78
C ILE A 56 -0.27 -5.28 0.29
N SER A 57 -0.91 -5.47 1.46
CA SER A 57 -0.74 -4.58 2.61
C SER A 57 -0.05 -5.32 3.75
N ILE A 58 1.15 -4.86 4.12
CA ILE A 58 1.95 -5.43 5.21
C ILE A 58 2.13 -4.38 6.28
N ASN A 59 1.72 -4.70 7.50
CA ASN A 59 2.03 -3.88 8.66
C ASN A 59 3.29 -4.43 9.34
N PHE A 60 4.44 -3.78 9.13
CA PHE A 60 5.71 -4.22 9.71
C PHE A 60 5.80 -4.07 11.24
N GLU A 61 4.80 -3.48 11.89
CA GLU A 61 4.67 -3.51 13.36
C GLU A 61 3.91 -4.72 13.88
N ASP A 62 3.21 -5.44 13.02
CA ASP A 62 2.55 -6.69 13.40
C ASP A 62 3.61 -7.79 13.52
N TYR A 63 3.62 -8.44 14.69
CA TYR A 63 4.57 -9.48 15.01
C TYR A 63 4.50 -10.66 14.03
N ASN A 64 3.32 -10.90 13.44
CA ASN A 64 3.12 -11.94 12.43
C ASN A 64 3.99 -11.75 11.16
N TYR A 65 4.50 -10.53 10.93
CA TYR A 65 5.32 -10.19 9.76
C TYR A 65 6.77 -9.88 10.11
N VAL A 66 7.25 -10.25 11.31
CA VAL A 66 8.64 -10.00 11.72
C VAL A 66 9.65 -10.64 10.75
N ASP A 67 9.35 -11.82 10.22
CA ASP A 67 10.24 -12.50 9.27
C ASP A 67 10.33 -11.74 7.93
N LEU A 68 9.31 -10.95 7.57
CA LEU A 68 9.31 -10.11 6.37
C LEU A 68 10.24 -8.88 6.50
N LEU A 69 10.85 -8.66 7.67
CA LEU A 69 11.93 -7.69 7.81
C LEU A 69 13.21 -8.16 7.10
N GLU A 70 13.36 -9.46 6.86
CA GLU A 70 14.48 -9.99 6.08
C GLU A 70 14.21 -9.78 4.58
N PRO A 71 15.12 -9.09 3.84
CA PRO A 71 14.88 -8.75 2.45
C PRO A 71 14.60 -9.94 1.52
N LYS A 72 15.25 -11.10 1.75
CA LYS A 72 15.03 -12.28 0.91
C LYS A 72 13.65 -12.88 1.15
N VAL A 73 13.21 -12.94 2.41
CA VAL A 73 11.89 -13.44 2.77
C VAL A 73 10.81 -12.53 2.21
N LEU A 74 10.98 -11.21 2.32
CA LEU A 74 10.05 -10.25 1.70
C LEU A 74 9.98 -10.41 0.18
N HIS A 75 11.14 -10.56 -0.48
CA HIS A 75 11.18 -10.78 -1.93
C HIS A 75 10.41 -12.04 -2.31
N THR A 76 10.67 -13.17 -1.64
CA THR A 76 9.94 -14.42 -1.88
C THR A 76 8.44 -14.27 -1.63
N TYR A 77 8.05 -13.63 -0.53
CA TYR A 77 6.64 -13.37 -0.20
C TYR A 77 5.91 -12.58 -1.29
N VAL A 78 6.55 -11.53 -1.84
CA VAL A 78 5.98 -10.71 -2.93
C VAL A 78 5.95 -11.49 -4.25
N GLN A 79 6.91 -12.39 -4.49
CA GLN A 79 6.94 -13.21 -5.71
C GLN A 79 5.83 -14.28 -5.71
N GLU A 80 5.65 -14.97 -4.57
CA GLU A 80 4.65 -16.04 -4.40
C GLU A 80 3.21 -15.53 -4.46
N SER A 81 2.99 -14.26 -4.13
CA SER A 81 1.67 -13.64 -4.20
C SER A 81 1.16 -13.43 -5.64
N ASN A 82 1.95 -13.78 -6.67
CA ASN A 82 1.57 -13.73 -8.10
C ASN A 82 1.02 -12.35 -8.54
N THR A 83 1.42 -11.28 -7.84
CA THR A 83 0.92 -9.92 -8.03
C THR A 83 1.84 -9.13 -8.98
N PHE A 84 2.19 -9.73 -10.13
CA PHE A 84 3.32 -9.25 -10.94
C PHE A 84 3.06 -8.05 -11.84
N GLU A 85 1.88 -7.46 -11.85
CA GLU A 85 1.62 -6.30 -12.72
C GLU A 85 1.36 -4.99 -11.98
N LYS A 86 0.86 -5.00 -10.73
CA LYS A 86 0.36 -3.76 -10.07
C LYS A 86 0.49 -3.79 -8.55
N CYS A 87 1.70 -3.96 -8.02
CA CYS A 87 1.87 -4.04 -6.57
C CYS A 87 1.98 -2.64 -5.93
N VAL A 88 0.96 -2.21 -5.18
CA VAL A 88 1.04 -1.04 -4.30
C VAL A 88 1.53 -1.50 -2.93
N LEU A 89 2.86 -1.57 -2.75
CA LEU A 89 3.43 -1.95 -1.46
C LEU A 89 3.20 -0.83 -0.44
N THR A 90 2.37 -1.09 0.56
CA THR A 90 2.09 -0.14 1.63
C THR A 90 3.08 -0.31 2.77
N LEU A 91 4.13 0.53 2.80
CA LEU A 91 5.07 0.60 3.92
C LEU A 91 4.48 1.47 5.04
N ILE A 92 3.87 0.84 6.05
CA ILE A 92 3.57 1.52 7.32
C ILE A 92 4.72 1.20 8.28
N ARG A 93 5.66 2.13 8.41
CA ARG A 93 6.44 2.28 9.65
C ARG A 93 5.82 3.45 10.43
N LYS A 94 5.26 3.22 11.61
CA LYS A 94 4.85 4.32 12.50
C LYS A 94 6.02 5.17 12.95
#